data_AF-A0AAV0YNH5-F1
#
_entry.id   AF-A0AAV0YNH5-F1
#
_cell.length_a   1.000
_cell.length_b   1.000
_cell.length_c   1.000
_cell.angle_alpha   90.00
_cell.angle_beta   90.00
_cell.angle_gamma   90.00
#
_symmetry.space_group_name_H-M   'P 1'
#
loop_
_entity.id
_entity.type
_entity.pdbx_description
1 polymer ?
#
loop_
_entity_poly.entity_id
_entity_poly.type
_entity_poly.pdbx_seq_one_letter_code
_entity_poly.pdbx_strand_id
1 'polypeptide(L)'
;MCQTPDTSLLRDVLRSQLIVLFSYVNKVDILKSKFGFDEAFNYKELQDLDATLKKYFPDGIDIYFDNVGGDMLEAALVNMRRLAALEAMFTGKSSGKQVILLANE
;
A
#
# COMPACT_ATOMS: atom_id res chain seq x y z
N MET A 1 18.32 14.99 9.02
CA MET A 1 17.13 14.38 9.64
C MET A 1 16.00 14.46 8.63
N CYS A 2 15.50 13.33 8.12
CA CYS A 2 14.39 13.33 7.17
C CYS A 2 13.10 13.64 7.97
N GLN A 3 12.53 14.82 7.77
CA GLN A 3 11.23 15.18 8.34
C GLN A 3 10.20 14.20 7.79
N THR A 4 9.37 13.65 8.68
CA THR A 4 8.26 12.78 8.30
C THR A 4 7.22 13.63 7.61
N PRO A 5 6.74 13.25 6.40
CA PRO A 5 5.65 13.95 5.76
C PRO A 5 4.43 13.93 6.68
N ASP A 6 3.83 15.09 6.92
CA ASP A 6 2.57 15.17 7.65
C ASP A 6 1.44 14.64 6.75
N THR A 7 1.03 13.40 7.00
CA THR A 7 -0.03 12.72 6.25
C THR A 7 -1.42 13.02 6.80
N SER A 8 -1.55 13.81 7.87
CA SER A 8 -2.85 14.17 8.46
C SER A 8 -3.71 14.98 7.48
N LEU A 9 -3.11 15.93 6.77
CA LEU A 9 -3.81 16.76 5.78
C LEU A 9 -4.36 15.92 4.61
N LEU A 10 -3.60 14.94 4.14
CA LEU A 10 -4.05 14.05 3.06
C LEU A 10 -5.21 13.17 3.51
N ARG A 11 -5.18 12.68 4.75
CA ARG A 11 -6.29 11.93 5.35
C ARG A 11 -7.56 12.75 5.45
N ASP A 12 -7.46 13.95 5.99
CA ASP A 12 -8.63 14.81 6.21
C ASP A 12 -9.27 15.28 4.90
N VAL A 13 -8.45 15.57 3.89
CA VAL A 13 -8.92 16.05 2.58
C VAL A 13 -9.48 14.92 1.73
N LEU A 14 -8.80 13.77 1.69
CA LEU A 14 -9.17 12.69 0.77
C LEU A 14 -10.09 11.63 1.38
N ARG A 15 -10.27 11.61 2.72
CA ARG A 15 -10.93 10.52 3.45
C ARG A 15 -10.43 9.15 2.99
N SER A 16 -9.11 9.03 2.83
CA SER A 16 -8.47 7.81 2.34
C SER A 16 -7.89 7.00 3.48
N GLN A 17 -8.13 5.70 3.44
CA GLN A 17 -7.32 4.71 4.13
C GLN A 17 -6.01 4.50 3.35
N LEU A 18 -4.89 4.56 4.07
CA LEU A 18 -3.54 4.41 3.54
C LEU A 18 -2.88 3.14 4.12
N ILE A 19 -2.69 2.14 3.27
CA ILE A 19 -2.03 0.87 3.63
C ILE A 19 -0.77 0.68 2.81
N VAL A 20 0.27 0.14 3.45
CA VAL A 20 1.54 -0.18 2.80
C VAL A 20 1.87 -1.66 2.92
N LEU A 21 2.33 -2.24 1.82
CA LEU A 21 2.81 -3.62 1.75
C LEU A 21 4.31 -3.60 1.43
N PHE A 22 5.09 -4.37 2.18
CA PHE A 22 6.55 -4.41 2.03
C PHE A 22 7.07 -5.84 2.23
N SER A 23 8.35 -6.07 1.91
CA SER A 23 8.96 -7.42 1.86
C SER A 23 10.01 -7.72 2.93
N TYR A 24 10.32 -6.74 3.78
CA TYR A 24 11.46 -6.75 4.70
C TYR A 24 11.03 -6.57 6.14
N VAL A 25 11.47 -7.48 7.01
CA VAL A 25 11.10 -7.56 8.44
C VAL A 25 11.47 -6.25 9.18
N ASN A 26 10.68 -5.87 10.19
CA ASN A 26 10.88 -4.69 11.07
C ASN A 26 10.59 -3.30 10.49
N LYS A 27 9.71 -3.17 9.49
CA LYS A 27 9.24 -1.86 9.02
C LYS A 27 7.85 -1.46 9.52
N VAL A 28 7.05 -2.38 10.07
CA VAL A 28 5.66 -2.12 10.51
C VAL A 28 5.60 -0.91 11.43
N ASP A 29 6.35 -0.93 12.54
CA ASP A 29 6.27 0.12 13.55
C ASP A 29 6.69 1.47 13.01
N ILE A 30 7.72 1.52 12.16
CA ILE A 30 8.20 2.77 11.55
C ILE A 30 7.15 3.28 10.55
N LEU A 31 6.53 2.41 9.75
CA LEU A 31 5.52 2.80 8.79
C LEU A 31 4.28 3.37 9.48
N LYS A 32 3.79 2.71 10.54
CA LYS A 32 2.63 3.18 11.29
C LYS A 32 2.94 4.43 12.13
N SER A 33 3.97 4.38 12.98
CA SER A 33 4.27 5.46 13.94
C SER A 33 4.92 6.69 13.32
N LYS A 34 5.79 6.50 12.32
CA LYS A 34 6.63 7.57 11.78
C LYS A 34 6.11 8.12 10.45
N PHE A 35 5.54 7.27 9.60
CA PHE A 35 5.00 7.69 8.29
C PHE A 35 3.47 7.80 8.29
N GLY A 36 2.81 7.32 9.35
CA GLY A 36 1.38 7.48 9.53
C GLY A 36 0.54 6.56 8.66
N PHE A 37 1.06 5.43 8.18
CA PHE A 37 0.23 4.42 7.53
C PHE A 37 -0.78 3.84 8.52
N ASP A 38 -2.03 3.64 8.09
CA ASP A 38 -3.07 3.07 8.94
C ASP A 38 -2.76 1.60 9.20
N GLU A 39 -2.32 0.89 8.15
CA GLU A 39 -1.86 -0.48 8.26
C GLU A 39 -0.61 -0.76 7.41
N ALA A 40 0.19 -1.71 7.87
CA ALA A 40 1.44 -2.08 7.23
C ALA A 40 1.67 -3.59 7.34
N PHE A 41 1.82 -4.28 6.20
CA PHE A 41 1.99 -5.74 6.19
C PHE A 41 3.24 -6.18 5.44
N ASN A 42 3.86 -7.24 5.94
CA ASN A 42 4.83 -8.00 5.16
C ASN A 42 4.07 -8.96 4.23
N TYR A 43 4.04 -8.68 2.93
CA TYR A 43 3.24 -9.48 1.99
C TYR A 43 3.73 -10.94 1.89
N LYS A 44 4.98 -11.22 2.29
CA LYS A 44 5.51 -12.60 2.34
C LYS A 44 4.96 -13.43 3.49
N GLU A 45 4.37 -12.79 4.50
CA GLU A 45 3.79 -13.45 5.67
C GLU A 45 2.28 -13.67 5.50
N LEU A 46 1.69 -13.16 4.41
CA LEU A 46 0.28 -13.34 4.09
C LEU A 46 0.08 -14.69 3.40
N GLN A 47 -0.87 -15.48 3.93
CA GLN A 47 -1.26 -16.75 3.31
C GLN A 47 -2.15 -16.54 2.08
N ASP A 48 -3.03 -15.55 2.14
CA ASP A 48 -3.94 -15.19 1.07
C ASP A 48 -3.96 -13.67 0.91
N LEU A 49 -3.32 -13.21 -0.16
CA LEU A 49 -3.20 -11.79 -0.46
C LEU A 49 -4.54 -11.19 -0.88
N ASP A 50 -5.35 -11.90 -1.68
CA ASP A 50 -6.64 -11.42 -2.17
C ASP A 50 -7.64 -11.24 -1.01
N ALA A 51 -7.75 -12.23 -0.14
CA ALA A 51 -8.60 -12.15 1.04
C ALA A 51 -8.17 -11.00 1.98
N THR A 52 -6.85 -10.78 2.11
CA THR A 52 -6.32 -9.67 2.90
C THR A 52 -6.69 -8.32 2.29
N LEU A 53 -6.51 -8.15 0.97
CA LEU A 53 -6.87 -6.92 0.29
C LEU A 53 -8.36 -6.62 0.41
N LYS A 54 -9.25 -7.61 0.21
CA LYS A 54 -10.71 -7.43 0.39
C LYS A 54 -11.12 -7.04 1.80
N LYS A 55 -10.41 -7.56 2.81
CA LYS A 55 -10.69 -7.22 4.21
C LYS A 55 -10.45 -5.74 4.49
N TYR A 56 -9.38 -5.17 3.93
CA TYR A 56 -9.01 -3.78 4.17
C TYR A 56 -9.64 -2.82 3.15
N PHE A 57 -9.83 -3.26 1.92
CA PHE A 57 -10.41 -2.52 0.81
C PHE A 57 -11.72 -3.19 0.35
N PRO A 58 -12.76 -3.22 1.19
CA PRO A 58 -14.02 -3.91 0.85
C PRO A 58 -14.69 -3.33 -0.40
N ASP A 59 -14.51 -2.03 -0.62
CA ASP A 59 -15.04 -1.32 -1.78
C ASP A 59 -14.02 -1.20 -2.93
N GLY A 60 -12.81 -1.71 -2.74
CA GLY A 60 -11.71 -1.74 -3.71
C GLY A 60 -10.70 -0.59 -3.60
N ILE A 61 -9.60 -0.74 -4.34
CA ILE A 61 -8.42 0.14 -4.32
C ILE A 61 -8.59 1.25 -5.35
N ASP A 62 -8.39 2.52 -4.95
CA ASP A 62 -8.45 3.68 -5.85
C ASP A 62 -7.10 4.02 -6.48
N ILE A 63 -6.02 3.88 -5.72
CA ILE A 63 -4.66 4.15 -6.21
C ILE A 63 -3.71 3.05 -5.77
N TYR A 64 -2.98 2.49 -6.73
CA TYR A 64 -1.96 1.47 -6.53
C TYR A 64 -0.61 1.99 -7.02
N PHE A 65 0.35 2.10 -6.11
CA PHE A 65 1.74 2.45 -6.41
C PHE A 65 2.65 1.25 -6.22
N ASP A 66 3.34 0.82 -7.27
CA ASP A 66 4.11 -0.41 -7.25
C ASP A 66 5.51 -0.30 -7.81
N ASN A 67 6.44 -0.93 -7.08
CA ASN A 67 7.86 -1.05 -7.41
C ASN A 67 8.31 -2.52 -7.44
N VAL A 68 7.37 -3.48 -7.39
CA VAL A 68 7.57 -4.91 -7.17
C VAL A 68 7.11 -5.72 -8.37
N GLY A 69 5.87 -5.49 -8.85
CA GLY A 69 5.20 -6.31 -9.85
C GLY A 69 4.88 -7.74 -9.38
N GLY A 70 4.51 -8.61 -10.31
CA GLY A 70 4.22 -10.03 -10.06
C GLY A 70 2.88 -10.27 -9.36
N ASP A 71 2.81 -11.31 -8.54
CA ASP A 71 1.58 -11.76 -7.85
C ASP A 71 0.88 -10.64 -7.05
N MET A 72 1.65 -9.66 -6.56
CA MET A 72 1.10 -8.50 -5.85
C MET A 72 0.30 -7.57 -6.78
N LEU A 73 0.84 -7.32 -7.98
CA LEU A 73 0.15 -6.53 -9.00
C LEU A 73 -1.12 -7.26 -9.46
N GLU A 74 -1.04 -8.57 -9.68
CA GLU A 74 -2.21 -9.37 -10.07
C GLU A 74 -3.31 -9.33 -9.01
N ALA A 75 -2.98 -9.55 -7.74
CA ALA A 75 -3.94 -9.47 -6.65
C ALA A 75 -4.54 -8.07 -6.50
N ALA A 76 -3.74 -7.01 -6.66
CA ALA A 76 -4.25 -5.65 -6.58
C ALA A 76 -5.19 -5.31 -7.73
N LEU A 77 -4.84 -5.68 -8.97
CA LEU A 77 -5.67 -5.42 -10.16
C LEU A 77 -7.08 -6.00 -10.02
N VAL A 78 -7.22 -7.17 -9.40
CA VAL A 78 -8.53 -7.82 -9.16
C VAL A 78 -9.34 -7.07 -8.10
N ASN A 79 -8.68 -6.34 -7.21
CA ASN A 79 -9.29 -5.57 -6.12
C ASN A 79 -9.38 -4.06 -6.40
N MET A 80 -9.03 -3.60 -7.61
CA MET A 80 -9.12 -2.18 -7.97
C MET A 80 -10.55 -1.75 -8.30
N ARG A 81 -10.90 -0.53 -7.90
CA ARG A 81 -12.14 0.13 -8.30
C ARG A 81 -12.14 0.46 -9.79
N ARG A 82 -13.34 0.65 -10.35
CA ARG A 82 -13.47 1.20 -11.70
C ARG A 82 -12.91 2.62 -11.72
N LEU A 83 -12.05 2.92 -12.69
CA LEU A 83 -11.32 4.21 -12.83
C LEU A 83 -10.18 4.42 -11.81
N ALA A 84 -9.80 3.38 -11.08
CA ALA A 84 -8.64 3.43 -10.21
C ALA A 84 -7.34 3.70 -11.01
N ALA A 85 -6.41 4.42 -10.40
CA ALA A 85 -5.13 4.77 -10.99
C ALA A 85 -4.05 3.75 -10.60
N LEU A 86 -3.30 3.29 -11.60
CA LEU A 86 -2.15 2.39 -11.43
C LEU A 86 -0.89 3.13 -11.84
N GLU A 87 0.01 3.35 -10.89
CA GLU A 87 1.33 3.93 -11.11
C GLU A 87 2.40 2.88 -10.79
N ALA A 88 2.94 2.26 -11.85
CA ALA A 88 4.01 1.27 -11.73
C ALA A 88 5.36 1.93 -12.04
N MET A 89 6.21 2.04 -11.01
CA MET A 89 7.56 2.55 -11.13
C MET A 89 8.55 1.38 -11.25
N PHE A 90 9.03 1.12 -12.47
CA PHE A 90 10.08 0.13 -12.70
C PHE A 90 11.45 0.69 -12.32
N THR A 91 11.81 0.65 -11.04
CA THR A 91 13.19 0.95 -10.62
C THR A 91 14.02 -0.34 -10.65
N GLY A 92 15.15 -0.32 -11.35
CA GLY A 92 16.05 -1.48 -11.44
C GLY A 92 16.45 -2.02 -10.06
N LYS A 93 16.37 -3.35 -9.88
CA LYS A 93 16.77 -4.18 -8.72
C LYS A 93 17.06 -3.41 -7.42
N SER A 94 16.05 -2.73 -6.87
CA SER A 94 16.14 -2.11 -5.56
C SER A 94 15.85 -3.13 -4.46
N SER A 95 16.70 -3.19 -3.44
CA SER A 95 16.58 -4.06 -2.25
C SER A 95 15.47 -3.61 -1.27
N GLY A 96 14.64 -2.63 -1.65
CA GLY A 96 13.63 -1.99 -0.80
C GLY A 96 12.21 -1.99 -1.36
N LYS A 97 11.79 -3.10 -1.99
CA LYS A 97 10.46 -3.31 -2.60
C LYS A 97 9.30 -2.91 -1.66
N GLN A 98 8.50 -1.93 -2.07
CA GLN A 98 7.36 -1.35 -1.36
C GLN A 98 6.20 -1.12 -2.33
N VAL A 99 4.98 -1.37 -1.85
CA VAL A 99 3.71 -1.09 -2.54
C VAL A 99 2.85 -0.24 -1.61
N ILE A 100 2.26 0.83 -2.16
CA ILE A 100 1.34 1.71 -1.42
C ILE A 100 -0.04 1.58 -2.05
N LEU A 101 -1.02 1.33 -1.18
CA LEU A 101 -2.42 1.17 -1.53
C LEU A 101 -3.22 2.26 -0.86
N LEU A 102 -4.04 2.94 -1.65
CA LEU A 102 -4.94 3.99 -1.20
C LEU A 102 -6.36 3.61 -1.63
N ALA A 103 -7.29 3.71 -0.70
CA ALA A 103 -8.70 3.67 -1.00
C ALA A 103 -9.43 4.74 -0.20
N ASN A 104 -10.39 5.39 -0.83
CA ASN A 104 -11.30 6.32 -0.17
C ASN A 104 -12.47 5.56 0.44
N GLU A 105 -12.91 5.99 1.62
CA GLU A 105 -14.22 5.62 2.18
C GLU A 105 -15.35 5.93 1.18
#